data_AF-A0A955XAV7-F1
#
_entry.id   AF-A0A955XAV7-F1
#
_cell.length_a   1.000
_cell.length_b   1.000
_cell.length_c   1.000
_cell.angle_alpha   90.00
_cell.angle_beta   90.00
_cell.angle_gamma   90.00
#
_symmetry.space_group_name_H-M   'P 1'
#
loop_
_entity.id
_entity.type
_entity.pdbx_description
1 polymer ?
#
loop_
_entity_poly.entity_id
_entity_poly.type
_entity_poly.pdbx_seq_one_letter_code
_entity_poly.pdbx_strand_id
1 'polypeptide(L)' 'MSAVEVGIRVDLEDGVQYFGLEEVNRRIARGQRVMEVRPAGAVMRDVGDDSVTLAGCQIQIVFEDA' A
#
# COMPACT_ATOMS: atom_id res chain seq x y z
N MET A 1 -10.54 -0.22 -15.55
CA MET A 1 -9.81 -1.05 -14.59
C MET A 1 -9.76 -0.28 -13.28
N SER A 2 -9.87 -0.94 -12.13
CA SER A 2 -9.81 -0.25 -10.83
C SER A 2 -8.59 -0.71 -10.03
N ALA A 3 -8.01 0.20 -9.24
CA ALA A 3 -6.77 -0.05 -8.51
C ALA A 3 -6.93 0.26 -7.01
N VAL A 4 -6.19 -0.46 -6.18
CA VAL A 4 -6.11 -0.26 -4.73
C VAL A 4 -4.65 -0.19 -4.32
N GLU A 5 -4.26 0.86 -3.60
CA GLU A 5 -2.94 0.94 -2.98
C GLU A 5 -2.94 0.17 -1.66
N VAL A 6 -1.93 -0.68 -1.50
CA VAL A 6 -1.72 -1.49 -0.30
C VAL A 6 -0.26 -1.39 0.11
N GLY A 7 0.01 -1.39 1.41
CA GLY A 7 1.39 -1.28 1.85
C GLY A 7 1.54 -1.27 3.35
N ILE A 8 2.79 -1.01 3.74
CA ILE A 8 3.26 -0.94 5.11
C ILE A 8 3.90 0.43 5.35
N ARG A 9 3.63 1.01 6.52
CA ARG A 9 4.28 2.21 7.02
C ARG A 9 4.81 1.92 8.42
N VAL A 10 6.01 2.38 8.71
CA VAL A 10 6.62 2.37 10.04
C VAL A 10 6.58 3.79 10.57
N ASP A 11 5.80 3.99 11.61
CA ASP A 11 5.78 5.20 12.41
C ASP A 11 6.54 4.95 13.72
N LEU A 12 7.27 5.96 14.20
CA LEU A 12 8.08 5.84 15.41
C LEU A 12 7.23 5.88 16.69
N GLU A 13 6.05 6.48 16.65
CA GLU A 13 5.11 6.58 17.76
C GLU A 13 4.08 5.45 17.70
N ASP A 14 3.52 5.21 16.52
CA ASP A 14 2.43 4.26 16.33
C ASP A 14 2.90 2.85 15.92
N GLY A 15 4.20 2.66 15.65
CA GLY A 15 4.77 1.39 15.22
C GLY A 15 4.42 1.03 13.76
N VAL A 16 4.20 -0.26 13.50
CA VAL A 16 3.96 -0.76 12.13
C VAL A 16 2.47 -0.68 11.79
N GLN A 17 2.16 0.05 10.72
CA GLN A 17 0.81 0.22 10.18
C GLN A 17 0.70 -0.45 8.81
N TYR A 18 -0.43 -1.12 8.57
CA TYR A 18 -0.79 -1.69 7.28
C TYR A 18 -2.02 -0.97 6.75
N PHE A 19 -2.09 -0.73 5.43
CA PHE A 19 -3.24 -0.08 4.79
C PHE A 19 -3.62 -0.80 3.50
N GLY A 20 -4.86 -0.63 3.06
CA GLY A 20 -5.37 -1.20 1.79
C GLY A 20 -5.73 -2.69 1.83
N LEU A 21 -5.28 -3.45 2.84
CA LEU A 21 -5.52 -4.90 2.94
C LEU A 21 -7.01 -5.25 3.02
N GLU A 22 -7.78 -4.52 3.84
CA GLU A 22 -9.21 -4.77 4.00
C GLU A 22 -9.98 -4.57 2.69
N GLU A 23 -9.64 -3.53 1.93
CA GLU A 23 -10.25 -3.25 0.64
C GLU A 23 -9.96 -4.38 -0.35
N VAL A 24 -8.69 -4.75 -0.49
CA VAL A 24 -8.25 -5.84 -1.38
C VAL A 24 -8.98 -7.14 -1.04
N ASN A 25 -8.99 -7.51 0.24
CA ASN A 25 -9.65 -8.73 0.71
C ASN A 25 -11.16 -8.70 0.46
N ARG A 26 -11.81 -7.55 0.69
CA ARG A 26 -13.24 -7.40 0.43
C ARG A 26 -13.59 -7.54 -1.05
N ARG A 27 -12.74 -7.05 -1.95
CA ARG A 27 -12.92 -7.19 -3.40
C ARG A 27 -12.74 -8.63 -3.87
N ILE A 28 -11.71 -9.31 -3.36
CA ILE A 28 -11.49 -10.74 -3.61
C ILE A 28 -12.67 -11.57 -3.11
N ALA A 29 -13.17 -11.29 -1.90
CA ALA A 29 -14.34 -11.98 -1.34
C ALA A 29 -15.63 -11.79 -2.15
N ARG A 30 -15.73 -10.69 -2.93
CA ARG A 30 -16.83 -10.42 -3.87
C ARG A 30 -16.63 -11.05 -5.25
N GLY A 31 -15.54 -11.80 -5.45
CA GLY A 31 -15.22 -12.47 -6.70
C GLY A 31 -14.51 -11.61 -7.75
N GLN A 32 -14.04 -10.40 -7.39
CA GLN A 32 -13.25 -9.60 -8.33
C GLN A 32 -11.88 -10.24 -8.56
N ARG A 33 -11.44 -10.27 -9.81
CA ARG A 33 -10.18 -10.89 -10.22
C ARG A 33 -9.03 -9.87 -10.19
N VAL A 34 -7.93 -10.24 -9.52
CA VAL A 34 -6.67 -9.50 -9.61
C VAL A 34 -6.03 -9.77 -10.97
N MET A 35 -5.73 -8.69 -11.69
CA MET A 35 -5.09 -8.73 -13.00
C MET A 35 -3.59 -8.51 -12.91
N GLU A 36 -3.18 -7.60 -12.03
CA GLU A 36 -1.78 -7.17 -11.94
C GLU A 36 -1.44 -6.68 -10.53
N VAL A 37 -0.18 -6.87 -10.14
CA VAL A 37 0.42 -6.26 -8.95
C VAL A 37 1.57 -5.38 -9.42
N ARG A 38 1.47 -4.08 -9.17
CA ARG A 38 2.42 -3.08 -9.63
C ARG A 38 3.23 -2.49 -8.48
N PRO A 39 4.49 -2.11 -8.70
CA PRO A 39 5.16 -1.20 -7.77
C PRO A 39 4.40 0.13 -7.75
N ALA A 40 4.25 0.73 -6.56
CA ALA A 40 3.67 2.06 -6.41
C ALA A 40 4.71 3.05 -5.90
N GLY A 41 4.99 3.06 -4.60
CA GLY A 41 5.82 4.09 -3.98
C GLY A 41 6.60 3.62 -2.77
N ALA A 42 7.62 4.40 -2.43
CA ALA A 42 8.30 4.34 -1.14
C ALA A 42 7.73 5.44 -0.24
N VAL A 43 7.50 5.11 1.03
CA VAL A 43 7.12 6.10 2.05
C VAL A 43 8.41 6.58 2.68
N MET A 44 8.75 7.85 2.47
CA MET A 44 9.91 8.49 3.07
C MET A 44 9.46 9.30 4.28
N ARG A 45 10.27 9.29 5.35
CA ARG A 45 10.07 10.12 6.54
C ARG A 45 11.26 11.03 6.72
N ASP A 46 10.99 12.30 6.99
CA ASP A 46 11.99 13.27 7.42
C ASP A 46 12.42 12.94 8.86
N VAL A 47 13.73 12.86 9.10
CA VAL A 47 14.32 12.60 10.41
C VAL A 47 15.21 13.74 10.90
N GLY A 48 15.18 14.90 10.23
CA GLY A 48 16.01 16.07 10.54
C GLY A 48 17.36 16.07 9.82
N ASP A 49 18.13 17.15 9.98
CA ASP A 49 19.48 17.32 9.43
C ASP A 49 19.60 16.96 7.93
N ASP A 50 18.66 17.48 7.12
CA ASP A 50 18.56 17.20 5.67
C ASP A 50 18.51 15.71 5.31
N SER A 51 18.12 14.86 6.27
CA SER A 51 18.14 13.41 6.15
C SER A 51 16.71 12.84 6.08
N VAL A 52 16.52 11.95 5.11
CA VAL A 52 15.28 11.19 4.94
C VAL A 52 15.56 9.70 5.14
N THR A 53 14.63 9.01 5.77
CA THR A 53 14.69 7.55 5.93
C THR A 53 13.52 6.86 5.26
N LEU A 54 13.73 5.62 4.85
CA LEU A 54 12.67 4.77 4.34
C LEU A 54 11.76 4.35 5.51
N ALA A 55 10.52 4.80 5.48
CA ALA A 55 9.50 4.53 6.48
C ALA A 55 8.38 3.63 5.95
N GLY A 56 8.52 3.04 4.76
CA GLY A 56 7.53 2.11 4.24
C GLY A 56 7.57 1.93 2.73
N CYS A 57 6.70 1.06 2.24
CA CYS A 57 6.56 0.80 0.81
C CYS A 57 5.11 0.48 0.47
N GLN A 58 4.78 0.66 -0.81
CA GLN A 58 3.44 0.51 -1.34
C GLN A 58 3.50 -0.26 -2.66
N ILE A 59 2.49 -1.09 -2.88
CA ILE A 59 2.19 -1.73 -4.16
C ILE A 59 0.76 -1.35 -4.55
N GLN A 60 0.46 -1.45 -5.84
CA GLN A 60 -0.86 -1.23 -6.37
C GLN A 60 -1.44 -2.55 -6.91
N ILE A 61 -2.60 -2.94 -6.40
CA ILE A 61 -3.34 -4.10 -6.86
C ILE A 61 -4.37 -3.65 -7.88
N VAL A 62 -4.27 -4.15 -9.12
CA VAL A 62 -5.16 -3.81 -10.22
C VAL A 62 -6.18 -4.93 -10.40
N PHE A 63 -7.46 -4.58 -10.39
CA PHE A 63 -8.58 -5.48 -10.60
C PHE A 63 -9.17 -5.31 -12.00
N GLU A 64 -9.73 -6.40 -12.53
CA GLU A 64 -10.61 -6.38 -13.70
C GLU A 64 -11.85 -5.51 -13.41
N ASP A 65 -12.36 -4.82 -14.43
CA ASP A 65 -13.64 -4.11 -14.28
C ASP A 65 -14.79 -5.12 -14.14
N ALA A 66 -15.83 -4.72 -13.42
CA ALA A 66 -17.06 -5.50 -13.31
C ALA A 66 -17.93 -5.37 -14.57
#